data_AF-A0A948B4K5-F1
#
_entry.id   AF-A0A948B4K5-F1
#
_cell.length_a   1.000
_cell.length_b   1.000
_cell.length_c   1.000
_cell.angle_alpha   90.00
_cell.angle_beta   90.00
_cell.angle_gamma   90.00
#
_symmetry.space_group_name_H-M   'P 1'
#
loop_
_entity.id
_entity.type
_entity.pdbx_description
1 polymer ?
#
loop_
_entity_poly.entity_id
_entity_poly.type
_entity_poly.pdbx_seq_one_letter_code
_entity_poly.pdbx_strand_id
1 'polypeptide(L)'
;MMNYKKAGHFSEDEQKYYLWYRNAKDGILLPISRFLAARHVTPNTLSYMGLLMMPFFVYCFAYNPWIAFFFLIINLLFDALDGSVARVMKKESAKGEFTDKAVDYASFAVVYFTFLYFGLFSPFWAAVLLLNYAIMQSLIIFGQMMEVKLFPILRPKMIIYLFFLVWLISGQNLFDPLLVVLSVYLLVSNYFLIAKIRCSL
;
A
#
# COMPACT_ATOMS: atom_id res chain seq x y z
N MET A 1 -17.10 21.07 11.51
CA MET A 1 -16.91 21.28 10.06
C MET A 1 -15.42 21.49 9.82
N MET A 2 -14.75 20.53 9.19
CA MET A 2 -13.29 20.54 8.99
C MET A 2 -12.91 21.30 7.71
N ASN A 3 -11.77 21.98 7.78
CA ASN A 3 -11.25 22.91 6.78
C ASN A 3 -10.94 22.18 5.45
N TYR A 4 -11.75 22.46 4.42
CA TYR A 4 -11.75 21.82 3.09
C TYR A 4 -10.52 22.13 2.22
N LYS A 5 -9.47 22.75 2.76
CA LYS A 5 -8.35 23.28 1.98
C LYS A 5 -7.33 22.25 1.46
N LYS A 6 -7.46 20.97 1.82
CA LYS A 6 -6.65 19.87 1.22
C LYS A 6 -7.42 18.98 0.23
N ALA A 7 -8.70 19.25 0.00
CA ALA A 7 -9.55 18.50 -0.94
C ALA A 7 -9.68 19.18 -2.31
N GLY A 8 -8.73 20.02 -2.69
CA GLY A 8 -8.80 20.81 -3.94
C GLY A 8 -8.54 20.04 -5.23
N HIS A 9 -8.53 18.70 -5.25
CA HIS A 9 -7.77 17.92 -6.24
C HIS A 9 -8.49 16.81 -7.02
N PHE A 10 -9.81 16.63 -6.87
CA PHE A 10 -10.59 15.60 -7.59
C PHE A 10 -11.83 16.21 -8.25
N SER A 11 -12.37 15.62 -9.34
CA SER A 11 -13.69 16.01 -9.87
C SER A 11 -14.78 15.75 -8.80
N GLU A 12 -15.91 16.47 -8.82
CA GLU A 12 -16.95 16.30 -7.79
C GLU A 12 -17.42 14.84 -7.64
N ASP A 13 -17.42 14.09 -8.74
CA ASP A 13 -17.80 12.67 -8.77
C ASP A 13 -16.70 11.75 -8.20
N GLU A 14 -15.43 12.02 -8.50
CA GLU A 14 -14.29 11.30 -7.91
C GLU A 14 -14.16 11.58 -6.40
N GLN A 15 -14.46 12.81 -5.97
CA GLN A 15 -14.53 13.15 -4.56
C GLN A 15 -15.61 12.33 -3.86
N LYS A 16 -16.81 12.22 -4.45
CA LYS A 16 -17.89 11.40 -3.90
C LYS A 16 -17.50 9.94 -3.81
N TYR A 17 -16.89 9.37 -4.84
CA TYR A 17 -16.44 7.97 -4.81
C TYR A 17 -15.37 7.74 -3.75
N TYR A 18 -14.35 8.60 -3.70
CA TYR A 18 -13.29 8.53 -2.70
C TYR A 18 -13.86 8.67 -1.28
N LEU A 19 -14.78 9.60 -1.06
CA LEU A 19 -15.46 9.81 0.22
C LEU A 19 -16.36 8.63 0.60
N TRP A 20 -17.07 8.02 -0.34
CA TRP A 20 -17.90 6.85 -0.11
C TRP A 20 -17.05 5.63 0.29
N TYR A 21 -16.01 5.32 -0.48
CA TYR A 21 -15.08 4.24 -0.17
C TYR A 21 -14.41 4.47 1.20
N ARG A 22 -14.01 5.72 1.47
CA ARG A 22 -13.44 6.15 2.75
C ARG A 22 -14.41 5.95 3.92
N ASN A 23 -15.66 6.39 3.77
CA ASN A 23 -16.68 6.26 4.82
C ASN A 23 -17.09 4.81 5.06
N ALA A 24 -17.13 3.97 4.02
CA ALA A 24 -17.39 2.54 4.15
C ALA A 24 -16.28 1.84 4.94
N LYS A 25 -15.00 2.11 4.58
CA LYS A 25 -13.83 1.58 5.30
C LYS A 25 -13.78 2.10 6.75
N ASP A 26 -14.07 3.38 6.94
CA ASP A 26 -14.08 4.00 8.26
C ASP A 26 -15.23 3.49 9.13
N GLY A 27 -16.39 3.11 8.60
CA GLY A 27 -17.51 2.60 9.40
C GLY A 27 -17.15 1.38 10.27
N ILE A 28 -16.32 0.47 9.75
CA ILE A 28 -15.86 -0.73 10.47
C ILE A 28 -14.66 -0.41 11.37
N LEU A 29 -13.75 0.45 10.91
CA LEU A 29 -12.49 0.74 11.61
C LEU A 29 -12.62 1.83 12.69
N LEU A 30 -13.62 2.72 12.62
CA LEU A 30 -13.84 3.82 13.56
C LEU A 30 -13.93 3.41 15.03
N PRO A 31 -14.71 2.37 15.42
CA PRO A 31 -14.82 2.02 16.83
C PRO A 31 -13.47 1.57 17.39
N ILE A 32 -12.72 0.79 16.61
CA ILE A 32 -11.38 0.29 16.99
C ILE A 32 -10.38 1.45 17.02
N SER A 33 -10.39 2.32 16.00
CA SER A 33 -9.46 3.45 15.92
C SER A 33 -9.73 4.49 17.01
N ARG A 34 -10.99 4.74 17.38
CA ARG A 34 -11.35 5.58 18.54
C ARG A 34 -10.89 4.97 19.85
N PHE A 35 -11.05 3.66 20.03
CA PHE A 35 -10.56 2.97 21.23
C PHE A 35 -9.04 3.06 21.35
N LEU A 36 -8.30 2.81 20.26
CA LEU A 36 -6.84 2.93 20.22
C LEU A 36 -6.38 4.38 20.46
N ALA A 37 -7.04 5.35 19.83
CA ALA A 37 -6.76 6.77 20.03
C ALA A 37 -7.02 7.21 21.49
N ALA A 38 -8.07 6.70 22.13
CA ALA A 38 -8.37 6.94 23.54
C ALA A 38 -7.31 6.35 24.48
N ARG A 39 -6.58 5.32 24.05
CA ARG A 39 -5.42 4.74 24.75
C ARG A 39 -4.09 5.40 24.39
N HIS A 40 -4.11 6.52 23.68
CA HIS A 40 -2.92 7.25 23.23
C HIS A 40 -1.95 6.42 22.36
N VAL A 41 -2.44 5.36 21.72
CA VAL A 41 -1.65 4.61 20.74
C VAL A 41 -1.39 5.51 19.54
N THR A 42 -0.12 5.72 19.20
CA THR A 42 0.24 6.59 18.08
C THR A 42 0.14 5.85 16.75
N PRO A 43 -0.19 6.53 15.63
CA PRO A 43 -0.19 5.92 14.30
C PRO A 43 1.14 5.22 13.98
N ASN A 44 2.27 5.87 14.29
CA ASN A 44 3.59 5.32 14.07
C ASN A 44 3.80 3.98 14.80
N THR A 45 3.27 3.84 16.02
CA THR A 45 3.35 2.57 16.77
C THR A 45 2.67 1.43 16.01
N LEU A 46 1.51 1.69 15.40
CA LEU A 46 0.78 0.71 14.60
C LEU A 46 1.56 0.34 13.33
N SER A 47 2.14 1.30 12.62
CA SER A 47 2.98 1.03 11.45
C SER A 47 4.21 0.17 11.82
N TYR A 48 4.89 0.47 12.93
CA TYR A 48 5.99 -0.36 13.43
C TYR A 48 5.56 -1.76 13.87
N MET A 49 4.38 -1.90 14.48
CA MET A 49 3.81 -3.22 14.81
C MET A 49 3.50 -4.03 13.54
N GLY A 50 2.99 -3.38 12.49
CA GLY A 50 2.84 -3.96 11.17
C GLY A 50 4.16 -4.50 10.63
N LEU A 51 5.21 -3.68 10.66
CA LEU A 51 6.54 -4.10 10.21
C LEU A 51 7.10 -5.27 11.02
N LEU A 52 6.85 -5.30 12.33
CA LEU A 52 7.27 -6.37 13.23
C LEU A 52 6.61 -7.71 12.89
N MET A 53 5.47 -7.73 12.20
CA MET A 53 4.87 -8.98 11.70
C MET A 53 5.64 -9.59 10.52
N MET A 54 6.46 -8.82 9.81
CA MET A 54 7.15 -9.28 8.60
C MET A 54 8.21 -10.37 8.85
N PRO A 55 9.05 -10.31 9.90
CA PRO A 55 9.92 -11.44 10.24
C PRO A 55 9.17 -12.75 10.51
N PHE A 56 8.01 -12.68 11.17
CA PHE A 56 7.15 -13.85 11.41
C PHE A 56 6.56 -14.38 10.09
N PHE A 57 6.15 -13.49 9.20
CA PHE A 57 5.74 -13.86 7.85
C PHE A 57 6.81 -14.67 7.13
N VAL A 58 8.06 -14.19 7.09
CA VAL A 58 9.17 -14.89 6.41
C VAL A 58 9.42 -16.25 7.04
N TYR A 59 9.51 -16.31 8.37
CA TYR A 59 9.76 -17.55 9.09
C TYR A 59 8.65 -18.57 8.84
N CYS A 60 7.38 -18.18 9.00
CA CYS A 60 6.25 -19.09 8.81
C CYS A 60 6.06 -19.52 7.36
N PHE A 61 6.48 -18.71 6.38
CA PHE A 61 6.35 -19.06 4.96
C PHE A 61 7.09 -20.36 4.62
N ALA A 62 8.22 -20.60 5.26
CA ALA A 62 9.03 -21.81 5.06
C ALA A 62 8.32 -23.11 5.51
N TYR A 63 7.43 -23.02 6.49
CA TYR A 63 6.81 -24.20 7.12
C TYR A 63 5.34 -24.36 6.74
N ASN A 64 4.58 -23.25 6.76
CA ASN A 64 3.17 -23.24 6.46
C ASN A 64 2.75 -21.88 5.87
N PRO A 65 2.57 -21.82 4.54
CA PRO A 65 2.19 -20.58 3.85
C PRO A 65 0.85 -19.99 4.31
N TRP A 66 -0.07 -20.77 4.88
CA TRP A 66 -1.32 -20.26 5.46
C TRP A 66 -1.07 -19.44 6.73
N ILE A 67 -0.11 -19.87 7.56
CA ILE A 67 0.28 -19.11 8.76
C ILE A 67 1.00 -17.83 8.35
N ALA A 68 1.83 -17.87 7.30
CA ALA A 68 2.43 -16.67 6.74
C ALA A 68 1.34 -15.68 6.26
N PHE A 69 0.34 -16.16 5.51
CA PHE A 69 -0.79 -15.33 5.08
C PHE A 69 -1.52 -14.68 6.23
N PHE A 70 -1.70 -15.37 7.36
CA PHE A 70 -2.28 -14.79 8.56
C PHE A 70 -1.49 -13.57 9.07
N PHE A 71 -0.16 -13.66 9.17
CA PHE A 71 0.68 -12.51 9.55
C PHE A 71 0.64 -11.38 8.51
N LEU A 72 0.50 -11.70 7.23
CA LEU A 72 0.31 -10.70 6.18
C LEU A 72 -1.01 -9.93 6.35
N ILE A 73 -2.09 -10.63 6.71
CA ILE A 73 -3.39 -9.99 6.98
C ILE A 73 -3.31 -9.10 8.23
N ILE A 74 -2.59 -9.51 9.28
CA ILE A 74 -2.37 -8.66 10.46
C ILE A 74 -1.60 -7.39 10.08
N ASN A 75 -0.55 -7.51 9.26
CA ASN A 75 0.19 -6.34 8.75
C ASN A 75 -0.74 -5.39 7.99
N LEU A 76 -1.56 -5.90 7.08
CA LEU A 76 -2.53 -5.11 6.32
C LEU A 76 -3.60 -4.45 7.22
N LEU A 77 -3.98 -5.12 8.31
CA LEU A 77 -4.90 -4.56 9.29
C LEU A 77 -4.26 -3.39 10.07
N PHE A 78 -3.01 -3.50 10.49
CA PHE A 78 -2.31 -2.41 11.17
C PHE A 78 -2.12 -1.18 10.26
N ASP A 79 -1.79 -1.39 8.99
CA ASP A 79 -1.71 -0.37 7.91
C ASP A 79 -3.10 0.26 7.57
N ALA A 80 -4.19 -0.45 7.87
CA ALA A 80 -5.53 0.13 7.77
C ALA A 80 -5.88 0.97 9.01
N LEU A 81 -5.40 0.55 10.18
CA LEU A 81 -5.68 1.17 11.47
C LEU A 81 -4.85 2.43 11.72
N ASP A 82 -3.56 2.45 11.37
CA ASP A 82 -2.70 3.63 11.55
C ASP A 82 -3.24 4.86 10.83
N GLY A 83 -3.69 4.72 9.58
CA GLY A 83 -4.31 5.77 8.81
C GLY A 83 -5.64 6.21 9.42
N SER A 84 -6.44 5.30 9.96
CA SER A 84 -7.69 5.64 10.64
C SER A 84 -7.44 6.37 11.97
N VAL A 85 -6.47 5.92 12.76
CA VAL A 85 -6.08 6.56 14.03
C VAL A 85 -5.48 7.95 13.79
N ALA A 86 -4.64 8.12 12.76
CA ALA A 86 -4.08 9.42 12.38
C ALA A 86 -5.18 10.45 12.08
N ARG A 87 -6.24 10.02 11.37
CA ARG A 87 -7.43 10.84 11.08
C ARG A 87 -8.19 11.22 12.35
N VAL A 88 -8.46 10.25 13.22
CA VAL A 88 -9.21 10.50 14.48
C VAL A 88 -8.44 11.47 15.38
N MET A 89 -7.12 11.29 15.48
CA MET A 89 -6.27 12.15 16.31
C MET A 89 -5.92 13.49 15.66
N LYS A 90 -6.30 13.73 14.39
CA LYS A 90 -5.89 14.89 13.59
C LYS A 90 -4.38 15.12 13.58
N LYS A 91 -3.59 14.05 13.66
CA LYS A 91 -2.11 14.07 13.71
C LYS A 91 -1.51 13.73 12.35
N GLU A 92 -2.05 14.29 11.28
CA GLU A 92 -1.47 14.18 9.95
C GLU A 92 -0.27 15.14 9.85
N SER A 93 0.94 14.59 9.79
CA SER A 93 2.18 15.38 9.63
C SER A 93 2.94 14.90 8.41
N ALA A 94 3.62 15.81 7.71
CA ALA A 94 4.41 15.47 6.52
C ALA A 94 5.53 14.45 6.83
N LYS A 95 6.15 14.55 8.02
CA LYS A 95 7.13 13.57 8.50
C LYS A 95 6.51 12.18 8.71
N GLY A 96 5.34 12.13 9.36
CA GLY A 96 4.61 10.88 9.57
C GLY A 96 4.17 10.23 8.25
N GLU A 97 3.68 11.02 7.29
CA GLU A 97 3.29 10.52 5.97
C GLU A 97 4.46 9.93 5.17
N PHE A 98 5.66 10.50 5.32
CA PHE A 98 6.88 9.92 4.73
C PHE A 98 7.27 8.61 5.40
N THR A 99 7.28 8.57 6.74
CA THR A 99 7.60 7.35 7.51
C THR A 99 6.62 6.22 7.20
N ASP A 100 5.33 6.54 7.11
CA ASP A 100 4.26 5.63 6.73
C ASP A 100 4.58 4.95 5.39
N LYS A 101 4.74 5.75 4.32
CA LYS A 101 5.11 5.23 2.99
C LYS A 101 6.39 4.40 2.98
N ALA A 102 7.39 4.76 3.79
CA ALA A 102 8.65 4.01 3.88
C ALA A 102 8.46 2.64 4.55
N VAL A 103 7.73 2.57 5.66
CA VAL A 103 7.39 1.33 6.35
C VAL A 103 6.53 0.43 5.46
N ASP A 104 5.62 1.04 4.72
CA ASP A 104 4.71 0.40 3.80
C ASP A 104 5.47 -0.27 2.63
N TYR A 105 6.44 0.46 2.07
CA TYR A 105 7.35 -0.05 1.05
C TYR A 105 8.27 -1.15 1.60
N ALA A 106 8.79 -1.00 2.82
CA ALA A 106 9.63 -2.02 3.46
C ALA A 106 8.87 -3.33 3.68
N SER A 107 7.64 -3.27 4.18
CA SER A 107 6.78 -4.45 4.36
C SER A 107 6.50 -5.14 3.03
N PHE A 108 6.18 -4.36 1.99
CA PHE A 108 6.03 -4.91 0.64
C PHE A 108 7.31 -5.57 0.12
N ALA A 109 8.47 -4.95 0.31
CA ALA A 109 9.76 -5.50 -0.10
C ALA A 109 10.05 -6.85 0.60
N VAL A 110 9.76 -6.98 1.89
CA VAL A 110 9.94 -8.26 2.61
C VAL A 110 9.09 -9.37 1.97
N VAL A 111 7.81 -9.11 1.71
CA VAL A 111 6.94 -10.09 1.03
C VAL A 111 7.48 -10.42 -0.36
N TYR A 112 7.88 -9.39 -1.11
CA TYR A 112 8.39 -9.53 -2.47
C TYR A 112 9.64 -10.40 -2.55
N PHE A 113 10.63 -10.14 -1.69
CA PHE A 113 11.86 -10.92 -1.63
C PHE A 113 11.64 -12.31 -1.09
N THR A 114 10.65 -12.51 -0.22
CA THR A 114 10.25 -13.87 0.23
C THR A 114 9.75 -14.67 -0.96
N PHE A 115 8.84 -14.13 -1.77
CA PHE A 115 8.32 -14.84 -2.95
C PHE A 115 9.42 -15.13 -3.98
N LEU A 116 10.36 -14.20 -4.16
CA LEU A 116 11.53 -14.43 -5.00
C LEU A 116 12.44 -15.54 -4.44
N TYR A 117 12.73 -15.52 -3.14
CA TYR A 117 13.61 -16.50 -2.49
C TYR A 117 13.04 -17.93 -2.55
N PHE A 118 11.73 -18.08 -2.34
CA PHE A 118 11.04 -19.38 -2.42
C PHE A 118 10.66 -19.79 -3.86
N GLY A 119 11.11 -19.05 -4.88
CA GLY A 119 10.91 -19.42 -6.28
C GLY A 119 9.48 -19.25 -6.81
N LEU A 120 8.64 -18.46 -6.14
CA LEU A 120 7.31 -18.12 -6.65
C LEU A 120 7.41 -17.16 -7.85
N PHE A 121 8.44 -16.30 -7.87
CA PHE A 121 8.68 -15.32 -8.92
C PHE A 121 9.86 -15.70 -9.81
N SER A 122 9.70 -15.53 -11.12
CA SER A 122 10.83 -15.44 -12.04
C SER A 122 11.72 -14.24 -11.68
N PRO A 123 13.04 -14.43 -11.47
CA PRO A 123 13.94 -13.34 -11.09
C PRO A 123 13.95 -12.16 -12.07
N PHE A 124 13.81 -12.45 -13.37
CA PHE A 124 13.79 -11.42 -14.39
C PHE A 124 12.56 -10.52 -14.26
N TRP A 125 11.37 -11.12 -14.25
CA TRP A 125 10.11 -10.37 -14.12
C TRP A 125 9.98 -9.69 -12.76
N ALA A 126 10.53 -10.33 -11.71
CA ALA A 126 10.60 -9.73 -10.39
C ALA A 126 11.44 -8.44 -10.40
N ALA A 127 12.61 -8.45 -11.06
CA ALA A 127 13.44 -7.26 -11.16
C ALA A 127 12.76 -6.14 -11.97
N VAL A 128 12.15 -6.48 -13.10
CA VAL A 128 11.44 -5.51 -13.97
C VAL A 128 10.31 -4.82 -13.22
N LEU A 129 9.47 -5.58 -12.51
CA LEU A 129 8.36 -5.01 -11.76
C LEU A 129 8.86 -4.14 -10.60
N LEU A 130 9.88 -4.59 -9.86
CA LEU A 130 10.43 -3.86 -8.72
C LEU A 130 11.00 -2.50 -9.14
N LEU A 131 11.73 -2.45 -10.26
CA LEU A 131 12.25 -1.21 -10.83
C LEU A 131 11.13 -0.25 -11.24
N ASN A 132 10.12 -0.75 -11.97
CA ASN A 132 8.98 0.07 -12.38
C ASN A 132 8.19 0.60 -11.18
N TYR A 133 8.04 -0.21 -10.14
CA TYR A 133 7.36 0.18 -8.92
C TYR A 133 8.14 1.26 -8.13
N ALA A 134 9.47 1.13 -8.04
CA ALA A 134 10.32 2.16 -7.42
C ALA A 134 10.23 3.51 -8.15
N ILE A 135 10.21 3.50 -9.48
CA ILE A 135 10.00 4.70 -10.30
C ILE A 135 8.63 5.31 -10.00
N MET A 136 7.57 4.49 -10.00
CA MET A 136 6.21 4.95 -9.71
C MET A 136 6.11 5.64 -8.34
N GLN A 137 6.65 5.01 -7.29
CA GLN A 137 6.63 5.56 -5.93
C GLN A 137 7.39 6.90 -5.87
N SER A 138 8.53 7.00 -6.55
CA SER A 138 9.31 8.23 -6.62
C SER A 138 8.54 9.36 -7.32
N LEU A 139 7.88 9.06 -8.44
CA LEU A 139 7.06 10.04 -9.18
C LEU A 139 5.86 10.51 -8.37
N ILE A 140 5.22 9.62 -7.61
CA ILE A 140 4.10 9.99 -6.72
C ILE A 140 4.59 10.95 -5.64
N ILE A 141 5.70 10.62 -4.96
CA ILE A 141 6.27 11.49 -3.92
C ILE A 141 6.66 12.85 -4.52
N PHE A 142 7.33 12.85 -5.68
CA PHE A 142 7.72 14.08 -6.36
C PHE A 142 6.51 14.93 -6.78
N GLY A 143 5.48 14.31 -7.36
CA GLY A 143 4.25 14.99 -7.73
C GLY A 143 3.52 15.59 -6.53
N GLN A 144 3.56 14.94 -5.37
CA GLN A 144 3.04 15.48 -4.12
C GLN A 144 3.83 16.69 -3.62
N MET A 145 5.16 16.66 -3.73
CA MET A 145 6.00 17.82 -3.37
C MET A 145 5.74 19.04 -4.28
N MET A 146 5.41 18.79 -5.55
CA MET A 146 5.06 19.82 -6.54
C MET A 146 3.58 20.21 -6.51
N GLU A 147 2.79 19.69 -5.56
CA GLU A 147 1.34 19.93 -5.43
C GLU A 147 0.52 19.61 -6.71
N VAL A 148 1.02 18.68 -7.55
CA VAL A 148 0.36 18.27 -8.79
C VAL A 148 -0.79 17.30 -8.51
N LYS A 149 -1.93 17.51 -9.17
CA LYS A 149 -3.08 16.59 -9.15
C LYS A 149 -2.75 15.30 -9.91
N LEU A 150 -2.41 14.24 -9.18
CA LEU A 150 -2.19 12.90 -9.72
C LEU A 150 -3.51 12.10 -9.79
N PHE A 151 -3.65 11.27 -10.81
CA PHE A 151 -4.77 10.34 -10.95
C PHE A 151 -4.62 9.14 -9.99
N PRO A 152 -5.72 8.47 -9.60
CA PRO A 152 -5.64 7.29 -8.75
C PRO A 152 -4.92 6.14 -9.45
N ILE A 153 -3.90 5.58 -8.80
CA ILE A 153 -3.12 4.45 -9.32
C ILE A 153 -3.37 3.22 -8.46
N LEU A 154 -3.57 2.09 -9.13
CA LEU A 154 -3.74 0.80 -8.49
C LEU A 154 -2.38 0.30 -7.99
N ARG A 155 -2.22 0.18 -6.67
CA ARG A 155 -0.95 -0.27 -6.09
C ARG A 155 -0.77 -1.78 -6.30
N PRO A 156 0.36 -2.24 -6.89
CA PRO A 156 0.66 -3.66 -7.08
C PRO A 156 0.58 -4.51 -5.81
N LYS A 157 0.93 -3.93 -4.65
CA LYS A 157 0.86 -4.56 -3.31
C LYS A 157 -0.44 -5.35 -3.12
N MET A 158 -1.60 -4.73 -3.39
CA MET A 158 -2.91 -5.35 -3.13
C MET A 158 -3.19 -6.52 -4.08
N ILE A 159 -2.78 -6.41 -5.34
CA ILE A 159 -2.99 -7.46 -6.34
C ILE A 159 -2.09 -8.66 -6.04
N ILE A 160 -0.83 -8.42 -5.66
CA ILE A 160 0.11 -9.48 -5.29
C ILE A 160 -0.42 -10.26 -4.08
N TYR A 161 -0.99 -9.58 -3.08
CA TYR A 161 -1.55 -10.24 -1.89
C TYR A 161 -2.81 -11.06 -2.23
N LEU A 162 -3.65 -10.56 -3.15
CA LEU A 162 -4.79 -11.32 -3.66
C LEU A 162 -4.34 -12.59 -4.40
N PHE A 163 -3.34 -12.47 -5.28
CA PHE A 163 -2.79 -13.62 -6.00
C PHE A 163 -2.08 -14.62 -5.07
N PHE A 164 -1.51 -14.14 -3.97
CA PHE A 164 -1.00 -15.03 -2.93
C PHE A 164 -2.12 -15.87 -2.30
N LEU A 165 -3.28 -15.29 -2.02
CA LEU A 165 -4.44 -16.08 -1.57
C LEU A 165 -4.91 -17.09 -2.63
N VAL A 166 -4.96 -16.68 -3.90
CA VAL A 166 -5.33 -17.60 -5.00
C VAL A 166 -4.35 -18.75 -5.11
N TRP A 167 -3.05 -18.48 -5.00
CA TRP A 167 -2.00 -19.49 -4.98
C TRP A 167 -2.16 -20.46 -3.78
N LEU A 168 -2.50 -19.97 -2.59
CA LEU A 168 -2.73 -20.82 -1.41
C LEU A 168 -3.90 -21.80 -1.60
N ILE A 169 -4.98 -21.35 -2.26
CA ILE A 169 -6.19 -22.16 -2.47
C ILE A 169 -5.99 -23.12 -3.65
N SER A 170 -5.46 -22.63 -4.77
CA SER A 170 -5.40 -23.38 -6.03
C SER A 170 -4.12 -24.22 -6.19
N GLY A 171 -3.05 -23.86 -5.48
CA GLY A 171 -1.70 -24.40 -5.68
C GLY A 171 -1.06 -24.00 -7.03
N GLN A 172 -1.75 -23.24 -7.88
CA GLN A 172 -1.26 -22.87 -9.21
C GLN A 172 -0.37 -21.62 -9.13
N ASN A 173 0.84 -21.71 -9.67
CA ASN A 173 1.73 -20.54 -9.78
C ASN A 173 1.35 -19.68 -11.00
N LEU A 174 0.53 -18.65 -10.77
CA LEU A 174 0.14 -17.65 -11.76
C LEU A 174 0.92 -16.33 -11.63
N PHE A 175 2.00 -16.31 -10.84
CA PHE A 175 2.72 -15.07 -10.55
C PHE A 175 3.49 -14.54 -11.76
N ASP A 176 4.11 -15.38 -12.58
CA ASP A 176 4.88 -14.89 -13.73
C ASP A 176 4.01 -14.12 -14.75
N PRO A 177 2.88 -14.65 -15.24
CA PRO A 177 1.95 -13.88 -16.07
C PRO A 177 1.47 -12.60 -15.38
N LEU A 178 1.20 -12.67 -14.06
CA LEU A 178 0.81 -11.50 -13.28
C LEU A 178 1.91 -10.43 -13.29
N LEU A 179 3.16 -10.79 -13.04
CA LEU A 179 4.28 -9.86 -13.01
C LEU A 179 4.46 -9.15 -14.35
N VAL A 180 4.25 -9.85 -15.47
CA VAL A 180 4.27 -9.23 -16.81
C VAL A 180 3.16 -8.19 -16.94
N VAL A 181 1.91 -8.57 -16.62
CA VAL A 181 0.75 -7.67 -16.73
C VAL A 181 0.93 -6.44 -15.84
N LEU A 182 1.37 -6.64 -14.60
CA LEU A 182 1.65 -5.55 -13.67
C LEU A 182 2.81 -4.67 -14.15
N SER A 183 3.85 -5.25 -14.74
CA SER A 183 4.99 -4.48 -15.27
C SER A 183 4.56 -3.58 -16.42
N VAL A 184 3.75 -4.09 -17.35
CA VAL A 184 3.19 -3.28 -18.46
C VAL A 184 2.29 -2.18 -17.92
N TYR A 185 1.41 -2.51 -16.97
CA TYR A 185 0.54 -1.53 -16.31
C TYR A 185 1.34 -0.40 -15.64
N LEU A 186 2.40 -0.74 -14.90
CA LEU A 186 3.24 0.23 -14.22
C LEU A 186 4.02 1.10 -15.22
N LEU A 187 4.53 0.52 -16.29
CA LEU A 187 5.23 1.27 -17.33
C LEU A 187 4.32 2.35 -17.94
N VAL A 188 3.09 1.96 -18.31
CA VAL A 188 2.08 2.88 -18.84
C VAL A 188 1.72 3.95 -17.81
N SER A 189 1.50 3.55 -16.56
CA SER A 189 1.18 4.48 -15.46
C SER A 189 2.31 5.49 -15.21
N ASN A 190 3.57 5.03 -15.24
CA ASN A 190 4.76 5.87 -15.08
C ASN A 190 4.86 6.91 -16.21
N TYR A 191 4.59 6.51 -17.46
CA TYR A 191 4.55 7.43 -18.59
C TYR A 191 3.51 8.55 -18.37
N PHE A 192 2.28 8.19 -17.99
CA PHE A 192 1.23 9.18 -17.73
C PHE A 192 1.56 10.09 -16.54
N LEU A 193 2.17 9.57 -15.48
CA LEU A 193 2.64 10.37 -14.35
C LEU A 193 3.66 11.41 -14.78
N ILE A 194 4.68 11.00 -15.55
CA ILE A 194 5.71 11.92 -16.06
C ILE A 194 5.09 13.00 -16.96
N ALA A 195 4.22 12.60 -17.89
CA ALA A 195 3.54 13.55 -18.77
C ALA A 195 2.72 14.58 -17.97
N LYS A 196 1.99 14.12 -16.94
CA LYS A 196 1.19 15.00 -16.09
C LYS A 196 2.04 15.97 -15.27
N ILE A 197 3.13 15.50 -14.67
CA ILE A 197 4.07 16.33 -13.91
C ILE A 197 4.70 17.37 -14.84
N ARG A 198 5.12 16.97 -16.05
CA ARG A 198 5.70 17.87 -17.04
C ARG A 198 4.75 18.97 -17.51
N CYS A 199 3.47 18.66 -17.74
CA CYS A 199 2.48 19.67 -18.13
C CYS A 199 2.13 20.67 -17.01
N SER A 200 2.54 20.40 -15.77
CA SER A 200 2.24 21.25 -14.61
C SER A 200 3.42 22.14 -14.19
N LEU A 201 4.59 21.97 -14.83
CA LEU A 201 5.78 22.82 -14.72
C LEU A 201 5.70 23.98 -15.72
#